data_AF-A0A975D0V8-F1
#
_entry.id   AF-A0A975D0V8-F1
#
_cell.length_a   1.000
_cell.length_b   1.000
_cell.length_c   1.000
_cell.angle_alpha   90.00
_cell.angle_beta   90.00
_cell.angle_gamma   90.00
#
_symmetry.space_group_name_H-M   'P 1'
#
loop_
_entity.id
_entity.type
_entity.pdbx_description
1 polymer ?
#
loop_
_entity_poly.entity_id
_entity_poly.type
_entity_poly.pdbx_seq_one_letter_code
_entity_poly.pdbx_strand_id
1 'polypeptide(L)'
;MQDGRIRGGIAYGDSALRYLLQNMIYIGQVRHGEQVYEGEHEAIISPDLWEANQRLFDKATNAPRPRKSLPSPLNGFLEDGLGRSMRPSHGNRGNRRYRYYVSQTSAHHAEAAWRLPALDLETIIQRELAGFLNDQLRLSAELGEALKANEGLKAVCSKLADQVTNAASFSRLLDGLGARLVVRQDIISIRIEASKLLKQLACTGDVAPEGPISIDVEVQMRRRGHELKLIYAAPEARPAMRDDRLIQLLGQARIAHQQLLSGPMKGTAKSHAVRMARLNFLAPDIVTAILEGRQPVELTTRALLRASDLPMDWTGQRRMLGFL
;
A
#
# COMPACT_ATOMS: atom_id res chain seq x y z
N MET A 1 10.15 50.66 -26.32
CA MET A 1 9.05 50.04 -25.56
C MET A 1 7.74 50.60 -26.08
N GLN A 2 7.01 49.83 -26.89
CA GLN A 2 5.69 50.14 -27.45
C GLN A 2 4.80 48.95 -27.05
N ASP A 3 3.55 49.22 -26.66
CA ASP A 3 2.54 48.27 -26.16
C ASP A 3 2.65 47.97 -24.65
N GLY A 4 1.98 48.78 -23.82
CA GLY A 4 1.84 48.61 -22.37
C GLY A 4 1.05 47.37 -21.93
N ARG A 5 1.41 46.19 -22.43
CA ARG A 5 0.87 44.89 -21.98
C ARG A 5 1.54 44.47 -20.68
N ILE A 6 0.75 44.43 -19.61
CA ILE A 6 1.18 43.82 -18.34
C ILE A 6 1.36 42.32 -18.57
N ARG A 7 2.61 41.85 -18.53
CA ARG A 7 2.96 40.41 -18.47
C ARG A 7 3.40 40.09 -17.03
N GLY A 8 2.65 39.24 -16.35
CA GLY A 8 2.87 38.89 -14.94
C GLY A 8 1.58 38.41 -14.25
N GLY A 9 1.63 38.17 -12.94
CA GLY A 9 0.46 37.79 -12.12
C GLY A 9 0.30 36.29 -11.82
N ILE A 10 1.28 35.47 -12.20
CA ILE A 10 1.32 34.03 -11.86
C ILE A 10 2.39 33.83 -10.78
N ALA A 11 2.13 32.95 -9.82
CA ALA A 11 3.11 32.59 -8.80
C ALA A 11 4.39 32.01 -9.43
N TYR A 12 5.55 32.35 -8.87
CA TYR A 12 6.82 31.74 -9.30
C TYR A 12 6.80 30.22 -9.07
N GLY A 13 7.19 29.46 -10.09
CA GLY A 13 7.45 28.03 -9.95
C GLY A 13 8.79 27.75 -9.25
N ASP A 14 8.97 26.53 -8.72
CA ASP A 14 10.19 26.13 -7.96
C ASP A 14 11.48 26.33 -8.76
N SER A 15 11.48 26.03 -10.07
CA SER A 15 12.64 26.23 -10.95
C SER A 15 12.98 27.72 -11.13
N ALA A 16 11.98 28.57 -11.32
CA ALA A 16 12.16 30.01 -11.47
C ALA A 16 12.65 30.65 -10.16
N LEU A 17 12.06 30.24 -9.02
CA LEU A 17 12.48 30.71 -7.70
C LEU A 17 13.92 30.28 -7.39
N ARG A 18 14.27 29.03 -7.67
CA ARG A 18 15.63 28.51 -7.50
C ARG A 18 16.64 29.28 -8.36
N TYR A 19 16.31 29.52 -9.63
CA TYR A 19 17.16 30.30 -10.53
C TYR A 19 17.41 31.70 -9.96
N LEU A 20 16.37 32.40 -9.50
CA LEU A 20 16.52 33.72 -8.87
C LEU A 20 17.40 33.65 -7.62
N LEU A 21 17.12 32.73 -6.70
CA LEU A 21 17.85 32.64 -5.43
C LEU A 21 19.30 32.18 -5.58
N GLN A 22 19.67 31.49 -6.66
CA GLN A 22 21.05 31.02 -6.91
C GLN A 22 21.84 31.93 -7.84
N ASN A 23 21.22 32.98 -8.39
CA ASN A 23 21.90 33.85 -9.34
C ASN A 23 22.93 34.74 -8.64
N MET A 24 24.18 34.71 -9.08
CA MET A 24 25.26 35.54 -8.54
C MET A 24 25.16 37.01 -8.97
N ILE A 25 24.28 37.34 -9.91
CA ILE A 25 24.03 38.73 -10.29
C ILE A 25 23.58 39.58 -9.09
N TYR A 26 22.92 38.98 -8.10
CA TYR A 26 22.47 39.71 -6.91
C TYR A 26 23.60 40.14 -5.98
N ILE A 27 24.80 39.55 -6.09
CA ILE A 27 26.00 39.94 -5.34
C ILE A 27 26.98 40.77 -6.18
N GLY A 28 26.54 41.31 -7.33
CA GLY A 28 27.39 42.12 -8.19
C GLY A 28 28.28 41.32 -9.15
N GLN A 29 28.13 39.99 -9.23
CA GLN A 29 28.99 39.13 -10.05
C GLN A 29 28.27 38.53 -11.25
N VAL A 30 29.01 38.16 -12.29
CA VAL A 30 28.45 37.55 -13.50
C VAL A 30 29.25 36.28 -13.86
N ARG A 31 28.53 35.19 -14.14
CA ARG A 31 29.12 33.94 -14.65
C ARG A 31 29.09 33.94 -16.16
N HIS A 32 30.23 33.64 -16.78
CA HIS A 32 30.32 33.33 -18.20
C HIS A 32 31.14 32.05 -18.39
N GLY A 33 30.49 30.99 -18.86
CA GLY A 33 31.07 29.65 -18.88
C GLY A 33 31.37 29.15 -17.47
N GLU A 34 32.61 28.72 -17.23
CA GLU A 34 33.08 28.26 -15.92
C GLU A 34 33.72 29.39 -15.08
N GLN A 35 33.87 30.59 -15.64
CA GLN A 35 34.53 31.72 -14.98
C GLN A 35 33.52 32.70 -14.38
N VAL A 36 33.92 33.34 -13.29
CA VAL A 36 33.15 34.35 -12.56
C VAL A 36 33.91 35.67 -12.64
N TYR A 37 33.19 36.72 -13.00
CA TYR A 37 33.72 38.07 -13.14
C TYR A 37 32.95 39.04 -12.24
N GLU A 38 33.63 40.10 -11.82
CA GLU A 38 32.98 41.25 -11.18
C GLU A 38 32.13 41.99 -12.22
N GLY A 39 30.87 42.25 -11.88
CA GLY A 39 29.94 43.02 -12.68
C GLY A 39 30.07 44.52 -12.43
N GLU A 40 29.60 45.31 -13.38
CA GLU A 40 29.63 46.77 -13.27
C GLU A 40 28.46 47.35 -12.44
N HIS A 41 27.53 46.49 -11.98
CA HIS A 41 26.36 46.91 -11.21
C HIS A 41 26.57 46.72 -9.70
N GLU A 42 25.93 47.59 -8.92
CA GLU A 42 25.93 47.48 -7.47
C GLU A 42 25.21 46.20 -7.01
N ALA A 43 25.80 45.53 -6.03
CA ALA A 43 25.20 44.35 -5.41
C ALA A 43 23.88 44.70 -4.71
N ILE A 44 22.86 43.87 -4.93
CA ILE A 44 21.54 44.04 -4.31
C ILE A 44 21.51 43.43 -2.90
N ILE A 45 22.30 42.38 -2.67
CA ILE A 45 22.45 41.70 -1.38
C ILE A 45 23.91 41.49 -1.03
N SER A 46 24.22 41.30 0.25
CA SER A 46 25.60 41.03 0.68
C SER A 46 26.06 39.63 0.27
N PRO A 47 27.38 39.46 0.01
CA PRO A 47 27.98 38.14 -0.24
C PRO A 47 27.67 37.12 0.85
N ASP A 48 27.73 37.54 2.12
CA ASP A 48 27.46 36.67 3.28
C ASP A 48 26.02 36.12 3.28
N LEU A 49 25.04 36.95 2.91
CA LEU A 49 23.63 36.55 2.82
C LEU A 49 23.42 35.56 1.66
N TRP A 50 24.07 35.80 0.54
CA TRP A 50 24.02 34.90 -0.62
C TRP A 50 24.68 33.56 -0.31
N GLU A 51 25.84 33.54 0.35
CA GLU A 51 26.52 32.31 0.76
C GLU A 51 25.68 31.52 1.77
N ALA A 52 25.09 32.19 2.76
CA ALA A 52 24.15 31.56 3.70
C ALA A 52 22.97 30.90 2.99
N ASN A 53 22.44 31.53 1.93
CA ASN A 53 21.39 30.97 1.09
C ASN A 53 21.89 29.79 0.23
N GLN A 54 23.10 29.82 -0.35
CA GLN A 54 23.67 28.66 -1.06
C GLN A 54 23.81 27.44 -0.14
N ARG A 55 24.26 27.65 1.10
CA ARG A 55 24.34 26.57 2.11
C ARG A 55 22.98 25.92 2.41
N LEU A 56 21.86 26.63 2.24
CA LEU A 56 20.51 26.04 2.36
C LEU A 56 20.19 25.11 1.19
N PHE A 57 20.66 25.43 -0.02
CA PHE A 57 20.51 24.55 -1.18
C PHE A 57 21.38 23.30 -1.07
N ASP A 58 22.62 23.43 -0.58
CA ASP A 58 23.54 22.30 -0.36
C ASP A 58 23.00 21.31 0.69
N LYS A 59 22.40 21.83 1.77
CA LYS A 59 21.69 21.03 2.78
C LYS A 59 20.41 20.39 2.23
N ALA A 60 19.68 21.09 1.36
CA ALA A 60 18.44 20.60 0.75
C ALA A 60 18.65 19.53 -0.33
N THR A 61 19.84 19.46 -0.94
CA THR A 61 20.20 18.41 -1.92
C THR A 61 20.39 17.02 -1.30
N ASN A 62 20.71 16.91 -0.01
CA ASN A 62 21.03 15.63 0.63
C ASN A 62 20.00 15.12 1.65
N ALA A 63 19.02 15.94 2.05
CA ALA A 63 17.94 15.50 2.91
C ALA A 63 16.66 15.30 2.09
N PRO A 64 16.14 14.06 1.93
CA PRO A 64 14.81 13.85 1.40
C PRO A 64 13.84 14.64 2.29
N ARG A 65 13.17 15.66 1.73
CA ARG A 65 12.05 16.30 2.43
C ARG A 65 11.13 15.17 2.89
N PRO A 66 10.71 15.12 4.17
CA PRO A 66 9.71 14.16 4.61
C PRO A 66 8.42 14.50 3.87
N ARG A 67 8.20 13.83 2.73
CA ARG A 67 6.93 13.93 2.03
C ARG A 67 5.89 13.40 3.00
N LYS A 68 4.75 14.09 3.14
CA LYS A 68 3.49 13.55 3.66
C LYS A 68 2.94 12.42 2.75
N SER A 69 3.83 11.59 2.22
CA SER A 69 3.48 10.35 1.57
C SER A 69 3.11 9.38 2.68
N LEU A 70 2.00 8.68 2.51
CA LEU A 70 1.71 7.54 3.37
C LEU A 70 2.96 6.62 3.36
N PRO A 71 3.42 6.17 4.53
CA PRO A 71 4.68 5.44 4.69
C PRO A 71 4.62 4.09 3.96
N SER A 72 5.72 3.70 3.29
CA SER A 72 5.88 2.42 2.58
C SER A 72 6.83 1.51 3.37
N PRO A 73 6.33 0.78 4.38
CA PRO A 73 7.16 0.05 5.34
C PRO A 73 7.97 -1.09 4.72
N LEU A 74 7.56 -1.59 3.55
CA LEU A 74 8.24 -2.70 2.88
C LEU A 74 9.34 -2.21 1.90
N ASN A 75 9.55 -0.91 1.80
CA ASN A 75 10.57 -0.36 0.90
C ASN A 75 11.97 -0.82 1.34
N GLY A 76 12.67 -1.50 0.45
CA GLY A 76 14.01 -2.05 0.71
C GLY A 76 14.01 -3.52 1.13
N PHE A 77 12.85 -4.12 1.40
CA PHE A 77 12.74 -5.53 1.84
C PHE A 77 12.14 -6.45 0.78
N LEU A 78 11.47 -5.90 -0.23
CA LEU A 78 10.71 -6.67 -1.23
C LEU A 78 11.51 -7.00 -2.49
N GLU A 79 11.37 -8.25 -2.92
CA GLU A 79 11.85 -8.78 -4.19
C GLU A 79 10.75 -9.61 -4.88
N ASP A 80 10.80 -9.67 -6.21
CA ASP A 80 9.95 -10.60 -6.96
C ASP A 80 10.58 -11.98 -7.13
N GLY A 81 9.85 -12.91 -7.78
CA GLY A 81 10.32 -14.27 -8.05
C GLY A 81 11.58 -14.37 -8.92
N LEU A 82 12.00 -13.27 -9.55
CA LEU A 82 13.23 -13.18 -10.34
C LEU A 82 14.37 -12.49 -9.58
N GLY A 83 14.16 -12.18 -8.29
CA GLY A 83 15.14 -11.49 -7.45
C GLY A 83 15.24 -9.98 -7.72
N ARG A 84 14.31 -9.39 -8.47
CA ARG A 84 14.31 -7.94 -8.75
C ARG A 84 13.70 -7.21 -7.58
N SER A 85 14.38 -6.17 -7.08
CA SER A 85 13.84 -5.35 -5.99
C SER A 85 12.52 -4.67 -6.40
N MET A 86 11.54 -4.66 -5.50
CA MET A 86 10.28 -3.96 -5.70
C MET A 86 10.29 -2.63 -4.94
N ARG A 87 10.00 -1.53 -5.65
CA ARG A 87 10.00 -0.17 -5.08
C ARG A 87 8.59 0.40 -4.94
N PRO A 88 8.34 1.23 -3.92
CA PRO A 88 7.05 1.90 -3.79
C PRO A 88 6.84 2.88 -4.94
N SER A 89 5.69 2.77 -5.58
CA SER A 89 5.19 3.65 -6.63
C SER A 89 3.79 4.11 -6.27
N HIS A 90 3.35 5.22 -6.86
CA HIS A 90 2.00 5.73 -6.65
C HIS A 90 1.40 6.27 -7.95
N GLY A 91 0.08 6.22 -8.04
CA GLY A 91 -0.70 6.86 -9.09
C GLY A 91 -1.84 7.65 -8.48
N ASN A 92 -2.21 8.77 -9.09
CA ASN A 92 -3.35 9.57 -8.67
C ASN A 92 -4.48 9.41 -9.69
N ARG A 93 -5.71 9.26 -9.22
CA ARG A 93 -6.91 9.35 -10.07
C ARG A 93 -7.94 10.21 -9.34
N GLY A 94 -8.18 11.40 -9.87
CA GLY A 94 -8.97 12.43 -9.16
C GLY A 94 -8.34 12.74 -7.81
N ASN A 95 -9.14 12.76 -6.74
CA ASN A 95 -8.67 13.01 -5.38
C ASN A 95 -8.17 11.74 -4.65
N ARG A 96 -8.10 10.58 -5.32
CA ARG A 96 -7.67 9.32 -4.71
C ARG A 96 -6.25 8.97 -5.15
N ARG A 97 -5.38 8.73 -4.15
CA ARG A 97 -4.03 8.23 -4.35
C ARG A 97 -3.99 6.72 -4.18
N TYR A 98 -3.41 6.04 -5.15
CA TYR A 98 -3.19 4.59 -5.16
C TYR A 98 -1.70 4.32 -4.97
N ARG A 99 -1.38 3.27 -4.20
CA ARG A 99 -0.01 2.90 -3.87
C ARG A 99 0.26 1.47 -4.31
N TYR A 100 1.47 1.26 -4.82
CA TYR A 100 1.90 0.00 -5.38
C TYR A 100 3.35 -0.31 -5.00
N TYR A 101 3.72 -1.58 -4.96
CA TYR A 101 5.11 -2.01 -5.10
C TYR A 101 5.32 -2.50 -6.51
N VAL A 102 6.37 -2.00 -7.17
CA VAL A 102 6.66 -2.27 -8.58
C VAL A 102 8.03 -2.89 -8.70
N SER A 103 8.12 -4.06 -9.35
CA SER A 103 9.41 -4.68 -9.68
C SER A 103 10.23 -3.74 -10.55
N GLN A 104 11.51 -3.58 -10.24
CA GLN A 104 12.41 -2.86 -11.14
C GLN A 104 12.60 -3.65 -12.43
N THR A 105 12.55 -2.96 -13.56
CA THR A 105 12.94 -3.53 -14.86
C THR A 105 14.45 -3.71 -14.90
N SER A 106 14.91 -4.84 -15.43
CA SER A 106 16.33 -5.17 -15.58
C SER A 106 16.58 -5.71 -16.99
N ALA A 107 17.71 -5.35 -17.59
CA ALA A 107 18.10 -5.89 -18.89
C ALA A 107 18.27 -7.42 -18.91
N HIS A 108 18.52 -8.03 -17.75
CA HIS A 108 18.73 -9.47 -17.58
C HIS A 108 17.43 -10.30 -17.54
N HIS A 109 16.26 -9.67 -17.39
CA HIS A 109 14.97 -10.35 -17.28
C HIS A 109 13.97 -9.74 -18.27
N ALA A 110 13.49 -10.55 -19.21
CA ALA A 110 12.54 -10.13 -20.24
C ALA A 110 11.08 -10.09 -19.72
N GLU A 111 10.82 -10.68 -18.57
CA GLU A 111 9.48 -10.76 -17.96
C GLU A 111 8.98 -9.39 -17.50
N ALA A 112 7.69 -9.15 -17.70
CA ALA A 112 7.05 -7.90 -17.32
C ALA A 112 7.23 -7.59 -15.83
N ALA A 113 7.45 -6.31 -15.51
CA ALA A 113 7.51 -5.83 -14.13
C ALA A 113 6.15 -6.00 -13.46
N TRP A 114 6.13 -6.55 -12.23
CA TRP A 114 4.91 -6.66 -11.46
C TRP A 114 4.56 -5.34 -10.81
N ARG A 115 3.26 -5.08 -10.66
CA ARG A 115 2.71 -3.92 -9.95
C ARG A 115 1.64 -4.40 -9.00
N LEU A 116 1.98 -4.49 -7.72
CA LEU A 116 1.14 -5.06 -6.68
C LEU A 116 0.56 -3.96 -5.79
N PRO A 117 -0.73 -4.00 -5.39
CA PRO A 117 -1.29 -3.03 -4.46
C PRO A 117 -0.54 -3.05 -3.13
N ALA A 118 -0.07 -1.88 -2.71
CA ALA A 118 0.72 -1.78 -1.49
C ALA A 118 -0.09 -2.18 -0.25
N LEU A 119 -1.36 -1.75 -0.18
CA LEU A 119 -2.21 -2.03 0.98
C LEU A 119 -2.43 -3.54 1.17
N ASP A 120 -2.80 -4.26 0.11
CA ASP A 120 -3.07 -5.70 0.21
C ASP A 120 -1.80 -6.46 0.63
N LEU A 121 -0.66 -6.15 0.01
CA LEU A 121 0.62 -6.77 0.33
C LEU A 121 1.08 -6.46 1.77
N GLU A 122 1.00 -5.19 2.18
CA GLU A 122 1.32 -4.74 3.53
C GLU A 122 0.45 -5.46 4.55
N THR A 123 -0.88 -5.50 4.35
CA THR A 123 -1.80 -6.17 5.26
C THR A 123 -1.54 -7.68 5.37
N ILE A 124 -1.22 -8.36 4.25
CA ILE A 124 -0.88 -9.78 4.28
C ILE A 124 0.36 -10.01 5.13
N ILE A 125 1.46 -9.32 4.81
CA ILE A 125 2.74 -9.51 5.51
C ILE A 125 2.63 -9.12 6.98
N GLN A 126 1.90 -8.04 7.28
CA GLN A 126 1.64 -7.60 8.65
C GLN A 126 0.93 -8.69 9.45
N ARG A 127 -0.14 -9.26 8.89
CA ARG A 127 -0.91 -10.31 9.57
C ARG A 127 -0.08 -11.55 9.81
N GLU A 128 0.63 -12.02 8.80
CA GLU A 128 1.36 -13.29 8.84
C GLU A 128 2.56 -13.21 9.79
N LEU A 129 3.28 -12.07 9.79
CA LEU A 129 4.33 -11.84 10.76
C LEU A 129 3.78 -11.70 12.20
N ALA A 130 2.70 -10.95 12.40
CA ALA A 130 2.09 -10.82 13.73
C ALA A 130 1.51 -12.15 14.23
N GLY A 131 0.94 -12.96 13.34
CA GLY A 131 0.44 -14.30 13.63
C GLY A 131 1.58 -15.23 14.06
N PHE A 132 2.66 -15.25 13.28
CA PHE A 132 3.88 -15.99 13.62
C PHE A 132 4.45 -15.58 14.99
N LEU A 133 4.57 -14.27 15.26
CA LEU A 133 5.09 -13.77 16.54
C LEU A 133 4.21 -14.16 17.74
N ASN A 134 2.90 -14.34 17.53
CA ASN A 134 1.97 -14.76 18.58
C ASN A 134 1.79 -16.29 18.68
N ASP A 135 2.34 -17.06 17.74
CA ASP A 135 2.28 -18.51 17.74
C ASP A 135 3.46 -19.10 18.53
N GLN A 136 3.22 -19.33 19.81
CA GLN A 136 4.25 -19.84 20.72
C GLN A 136 4.75 -21.25 20.34
N LEU A 137 3.88 -22.08 19.75
CA LEU A 137 4.24 -23.43 19.35
C LEU A 137 5.14 -23.40 18.10
N ARG A 138 4.82 -22.54 17.14
CA ARG A 138 5.65 -22.36 15.95
C ARG A 138 6.99 -21.71 16.29
N LEU A 139 7.00 -20.71 17.16
CA LEU A 139 8.24 -20.10 17.65
C LEU A 139 9.15 -21.10 18.34
N SER A 140 8.60 -21.96 19.22
CA SER A 140 9.40 -22.99 19.89
C SER A 140 9.92 -24.05 18.92
N ALA A 141 9.15 -24.41 17.89
CA ALA A 141 9.60 -25.33 16.85
C ALA A 141 10.76 -24.77 16.01
N GLU A 142 10.69 -23.50 15.60
CA GLU A 142 11.70 -22.85 14.75
C GLU A 142 12.96 -22.43 15.52
N LEU A 143 12.81 -22.01 16.78
CA LEU A 143 13.92 -21.51 17.60
C LEU A 143 14.49 -22.57 18.56
N GLY A 144 13.81 -23.70 18.72
CA GLY A 144 14.25 -24.83 19.56
C GLY A 144 14.49 -24.45 21.02
N GLU A 145 15.51 -25.06 21.63
CA GLU A 145 15.87 -24.82 23.03
C GLU A 145 16.40 -23.40 23.31
N ALA A 146 16.72 -22.60 22.28
CA ALA A 146 17.16 -21.21 22.45
C ALA A 146 16.07 -20.32 23.05
N LEU A 147 14.82 -20.78 23.04
CA LEU A 147 13.66 -20.10 23.60
C LEU A 147 13.48 -20.32 25.13
N LYS A 148 14.41 -21.03 25.79
CA LYS A 148 14.29 -21.46 27.21
C LYS A 148 13.88 -20.30 28.14
N ALA A 149 12.76 -20.53 28.83
CA ALA A 149 12.25 -19.86 30.02
C ALA A 149 12.54 -18.36 30.16
N ASN A 150 12.17 -17.55 29.16
CA ASN A 150 12.06 -16.11 29.37
C ASN A 150 10.69 -15.81 30.01
N GLU A 151 10.66 -15.55 31.32
CA GLU A 151 9.47 -15.05 32.02
C GLU A 151 9.07 -13.70 31.39
N GLY A 152 8.06 -13.72 30.53
CA GLY A 152 7.64 -12.55 29.75
C GLY A 152 7.76 -12.68 28.24
N LEU A 153 8.21 -13.83 27.71
CA LEU A 153 8.28 -14.07 26.25
C LEU A 153 6.98 -13.70 25.54
N LYS A 154 5.84 -14.14 26.08
CA LYS A 154 4.52 -13.83 25.51
C LYS A 154 4.25 -12.32 25.43
N ALA A 155 4.67 -11.56 26.43
CA ALA A 155 4.53 -10.11 26.45
C ALA A 155 5.47 -9.43 25.44
N VAL A 156 6.71 -9.90 25.31
CA VAL A 156 7.67 -9.40 24.32
C VAL A 156 7.18 -9.70 22.90
N CYS A 157 6.75 -10.93 22.63
CA CYS A 157 6.14 -11.35 21.37
C CYS A 157 4.94 -10.48 20.99
N SER A 158 4.01 -10.27 21.93
CA SER A 158 2.85 -9.38 21.71
C SER A 158 3.30 -7.95 21.40
N LYS A 159 4.30 -7.42 22.11
CA LYS A 159 4.84 -6.08 21.86
C LYS A 159 5.50 -5.96 20.48
N LEU A 160 6.19 -7.00 20.01
CA LEU A 160 6.74 -7.05 18.65
C LEU A 160 5.60 -7.13 17.62
N ALA A 161 4.57 -7.93 17.88
CA ALA A 161 3.39 -8.02 17.02
C ALA A 161 2.63 -6.68 16.91
N ASP A 162 2.53 -5.91 18.00
CA ASP A 162 1.89 -4.58 17.98
C ASP A 162 2.64 -3.58 17.09
N GLN A 163 3.97 -3.67 17.01
CA GLN A 163 4.79 -2.80 16.14
C GLN A 163 4.47 -2.97 14.66
N VAL A 164 3.93 -4.12 14.27
CA VAL A 164 3.56 -4.44 12.90
C VAL A 164 2.43 -3.52 12.39
N THR A 165 1.57 -3.02 13.28
CA THR A 165 0.40 -2.19 12.93
C THR A 165 0.77 -0.77 12.46
N ASN A 166 1.86 -0.21 12.97
CA ASN A 166 2.33 1.13 12.61
C ASN A 166 3.46 1.04 11.58
N ALA A 167 3.32 1.70 10.42
CA ALA A 167 4.29 1.58 9.34
C ALA A 167 5.73 1.98 9.70
N ALA A 168 5.94 2.99 10.55
CA ALA A 168 7.30 3.40 10.94
C ALA A 168 7.94 2.41 11.93
N SER A 169 7.13 1.84 12.84
CA SER A 169 7.58 0.77 13.72
C SER A 169 7.80 -0.54 12.95
N PHE A 170 6.94 -0.83 11.99
CA PHE A 170 7.01 -2.04 11.18
C PHE A 170 8.27 -2.07 10.30
N SER A 171 8.63 -0.96 9.65
CA SER A 171 9.88 -0.87 8.89
C SER A 171 11.11 -1.10 9.77
N ARG A 172 11.11 -0.59 11.01
CA ARG A 172 12.20 -0.81 11.98
C ARG A 172 12.23 -2.26 12.47
N LEU A 173 11.08 -2.87 12.66
CA LEU A 173 10.98 -4.28 13.03
C LEU A 173 11.55 -5.17 11.92
N LEU A 174 11.18 -4.93 10.65
CA LEU A 174 11.72 -5.69 9.51
C LEU A 174 13.24 -5.59 9.42
N ASP A 175 13.81 -4.40 9.60
CA ASP A 175 15.25 -4.18 9.65
C ASP A 175 15.90 -4.93 10.83
N GLY A 176 15.32 -4.77 12.02
CA GLY A 176 15.77 -5.44 13.25
C GLY A 176 15.69 -6.97 13.20
N LEU A 177 14.84 -7.53 12.32
CA LEU A 177 14.72 -8.97 12.07
C LEU A 177 15.58 -9.46 10.89
N GLY A 178 16.23 -8.57 10.14
CA GLY A 178 16.93 -8.93 8.90
C GLY A 178 15.97 -9.50 7.85
N ALA A 179 14.77 -8.93 7.75
CA ALA A 179 13.71 -9.50 6.93
C ALA A 179 14.01 -9.37 5.43
N ARG A 180 13.68 -10.41 4.67
CA ARG A 180 13.66 -10.41 3.20
C ARG A 180 12.33 -10.99 2.72
N LEU A 181 11.64 -10.26 1.85
CA LEU A 181 10.28 -10.55 1.43
C LEU A 181 10.31 -10.91 -0.06
N VAL A 182 9.95 -12.13 -0.41
CA VAL A 182 9.93 -12.60 -1.80
C VAL A 182 8.49 -12.85 -2.23
N VAL A 183 8.07 -12.17 -3.29
CA VAL A 183 6.72 -12.33 -3.84
C VAL A 183 6.79 -13.10 -5.15
N ARG A 184 6.13 -14.26 -5.17
CA ARG A 184 5.87 -15.08 -6.37
C ARG A 184 4.37 -15.07 -6.68
N GLN A 185 3.97 -15.74 -7.76
CA GLN A 185 2.61 -15.66 -8.30
C GLN A 185 1.57 -16.31 -7.36
N ASP A 186 2.02 -17.33 -6.65
CA ASP A 186 1.27 -18.26 -5.83
C ASP A 186 1.66 -18.22 -4.33
N ILE A 187 2.74 -17.52 -3.99
CA ILE A 187 3.29 -17.51 -2.63
C ILE A 187 4.00 -16.20 -2.29
N ILE A 188 3.81 -15.73 -1.06
CA ILE A 188 4.64 -14.70 -0.43
C ILE A 188 5.49 -15.38 0.64
N SER A 189 6.81 -15.25 0.55
CA SER A 189 7.75 -15.76 1.55
C SER A 189 8.32 -14.60 2.36
N ILE A 190 8.09 -14.61 3.68
CA ILE A 190 8.72 -13.71 4.65
C ILE A 190 9.87 -14.47 5.28
N ARG A 191 11.11 -14.08 4.97
CA ARG A 191 12.31 -14.68 5.57
C ARG A 191 12.89 -13.74 6.62
N ILE A 192 13.18 -14.26 7.80
CA ILE A 192 13.81 -13.49 8.90
C ILE A 192 15.01 -14.26 9.45
N GLU A 193 16.00 -13.56 9.98
CA GLU A 193 17.15 -14.20 10.60
C GLU A 193 16.81 -14.67 12.03
N ALA A 194 16.96 -15.96 12.30
CA ALA A 194 16.66 -16.53 13.62
C ALA A 194 17.46 -15.85 14.75
N SER A 195 18.75 -15.58 14.51
CA SER A 195 19.65 -14.92 15.46
C SER A 195 19.22 -13.49 15.79
N LYS A 196 18.69 -12.75 14.81
CA LYS A 196 18.15 -11.39 15.02
C LYS A 196 16.82 -11.44 15.77
N LEU A 197 15.96 -12.40 15.48
CA LEU A 197 14.73 -12.63 16.25
C LEU A 197 15.02 -12.94 17.72
N LEU A 198 15.97 -13.85 18.00
CA LEU A 198 16.38 -14.16 19.38
C LEU A 198 16.88 -12.92 20.14
N LYS A 199 17.67 -12.06 19.48
CA LYS A 199 18.10 -10.77 20.06
C LYS A 199 16.93 -9.85 20.37
N GLN A 200 15.93 -9.76 19.50
CA GLN A 200 14.72 -8.96 19.75
C GLN A 200 13.87 -9.51 20.90
N LEU A 201 13.88 -10.84 21.08
CA LEU A 201 13.19 -11.51 22.18
C LEU A 201 13.97 -11.46 23.51
N ALA A 202 15.16 -10.85 23.52
CA ALA A 202 16.09 -10.87 24.65
C ALA A 202 16.40 -12.30 25.14
N CYS A 203 16.41 -13.27 24.22
CA CYS A 203 16.76 -14.65 24.49
C CYS A 203 18.25 -14.86 24.21
N THR A 204 18.97 -15.40 25.20
CA THR A 204 20.37 -15.83 25.06
C THR A 204 20.40 -17.35 24.99
N GLY A 205 20.22 -17.91 23.80
CA GLY A 205 20.49 -19.32 23.55
C GLY A 205 21.95 -19.54 23.21
N ASP A 206 22.57 -20.59 23.77
CA ASP A 206 23.97 -20.96 23.47
C ASP A 206 24.16 -21.44 22.02
N VAL A 207 23.08 -21.84 21.35
CA VAL A 207 23.08 -22.27 19.94
C VAL A 207 21.95 -21.57 19.21
N ALA A 208 22.29 -20.62 18.34
CA ALA A 208 21.32 -20.02 17.43
C ALA A 208 21.00 -21.02 16.30
N PRO A 209 19.73 -21.13 15.86
CA PRO A 209 19.39 -21.95 14.70
C PRO A 209 20.19 -21.53 13.47
N GLU A 210 20.68 -22.52 12.71
CA GLU A 210 21.34 -22.25 11.43
C GLU A 210 20.30 -21.91 10.36
N GLY A 211 20.40 -20.71 9.80
CA GLY A 211 19.60 -20.28 8.65
C GLY A 211 18.41 -19.38 8.98
N PRO A 212 17.72 -18.89 7.93
CA PRO A 212 16.55 -18.02 8.08
C PRO A 212 15.28 -18.81 8.38
N ILE A 213 14.41 -18.24 9.19
CA ILE A 213 13.04 -18.73 9.39
C ILE A 213 12.19 -18.25 8.22
N SER A 214 11.40 -19.15 7.60
CA SER A 214 10.50 -18.81 6.48
C SER A 214 9.04 -18.89 6.92
N ILE A 215 8.30 -17.80 6.70
CA ILE A 215 6.85 -17.74 6.83
C ILE A 215 6.28 -17.63 5.41
N ASP A 216 5.74 -18.75 4.95
CA ASP A 216 5.25 -18.92 3.59
C ASP A 216 3.73 -18.84 3.56
N VAL A 217 3.22 -18.02 2.65
CA VAL A 217 1.81 -17.63 2.58
C VAL A 217 1.32 -17.86 1.17
N GLU A 218 0.44 -18.84 0.99
CA GLU A 218 -0.15 -19.10 -0.31
C GLU A 218 -1.14 -18.00 -0.71
N VAL A 219 -0.89 -17.41 -1.87
CA VAL A 219 -1.69 -16.31 -2.44
C VAL A 219 -2.12 -16.63 -3.86
N GLN A 220 -3.17 -15.97 -4.32
CA GLN A 220 -3.59 -15.90 -5.71
C GLN A 220 -3.63 -14.45 -6.15
N MET A 221 -3.04 -14.20 -7.31
CA MET A 221 -3.17 -12.91 -8.00
C MET A 221 -4.42 -12.95 -8.90
N ARG A 222 -5.44 -12.15 -8.58
CA ARG A 222 -6.65 -11.99 -9.40
C ARG A 222 -6.72 -10.58 -9.95
N ARG A 223 -7.27 -10.40 -11.16
CA ARG A 223 -7.50 -9.06 -11.74
C ARG A 223 -8.91 -8.56 -11.39
N ARG A 224 -8.99 -7.41 -10.72
CA ARG A 224 -10.24 -6.66 -10.50
C ARG A 224 -10.27 -5.48 -11.47
N GLY A 225 -10.74 -5.72 -12.69
CA GLY A 225 -10.66 -4.74 -13.79
C GLY A 225 -9.21 -4.57 -14.27
N HIS A 226 -8.68 -3.33 -14.23
CA HIS A 226 -7.29 -3.03 -14.61
C HIS A 226 -6.29 -3.19 -13.44
N GLU A 227 -6.76 -3.49 -12.22
CA GLU A 227 -5.93 -3.59 -11.02
C GLU A 227 -5.71 -5.06 -10.65
N LEU A 228 -4.45 -5.42 -10.36
CA LEU A 228 -4.12 -6.70 -9.74
C LEU A 228 -4.52 -6.67 -8.28
N LYS A 229 -5.10 -7.75 -7.77
CA LYS A 229 -5.45 -7.98 -6.36
C LYS A 229 -4.72 -9.22 -5.87
N LEU A 230 -4.05 -9.08 -4.74
CA LEU A 230 -3.48 -10.20 -3.99
C LEU A 230 -4.53 -10.71 -3.02
N ILE A 231 -4.78 -12.01 -3.05
CA ILE A 231 -5.79 -12.67 -2.23
C ILE A 231 -5.17 -13.95 -1.67
N TYR A 232 -5.56 -14.41 -0.50
CA TYR A 232 -5.15 -15.72 -0.02
C TYR A 232 -5.69 -16.84 -0.93
N ALA A 233 -4.87 -17.86 -1.15
CA ALA A 233 -5.22 -19.02 -1.97
C ALA A 233 -6.34 -19.84 -1.32
N ALA A 234 -6.21 -20.14 -0.02
CA ALA A 234 -7.28 -20.78 0.76
C ALA A 234 -8.38 -19.76 1.12
N PRO A 235 -9.66 -20.01 0.78
CA PRO A 235 -10.78 -19.12 1.13
C PRO A 235 -10.90 -18.88 2.64
N GLU A 236 -10.58 -19.88 3.47
CA GLU A 236 -10.68 -19.81 4.94
C GLU A 236 -9.54 -19.00 5.57
N ALA A 237 -8.39 -18.92 4.90
CA ALA A 237 -7.29 -18.06 5.30
C ALA A 237 -7.52 -16.59 4.90
N ARG A 238 -8.58 -16.27 4.13
CA ARG A 238 -8.92 -14.88 3.78
C ARG A 238 -9.47 -14.16 5.00
N PRO A 239 -8.93 -12.99 5.36
CA PRO A 239 -9.52 -12.19 6.41
C PRO A 239 -10.87 -11.67 5.92
N ALA A 240 -11.82 -11.59 6.83
CA ALA A 240 -13.07 -10.87 6.64
C ALA A 240 -12.77 -9.44 6.16
N MET A 241 -12.96 -9.16 4.87
CA MET A 241 -12.78 -7.82 4.30
C MET A 241 -14.15 -7.22 4.02
N ARG A 242 -14.69 -6.57 5.05
CA ARG A 242 -15.98 -5.89 4.99
C ARG A 242 -15.95 -4.79 3.91
N ASP A 243 -16.76 -4.94 2.87
CA ASP A 243 -16.98 -3.88 1.87
C ASP A 243 -18.25 -3.11 2.25
N ASP A 244 -18.06 -1.98 2.95
CA ASP A 244 -19.18 -1.17 3.44
C ASP A 244 -20.10 -0.68 2.31
N ARG A 245 -19.61 -0.57 1.07
CA ARG A 245 -20.45 -0.18 -0.06
C ARG A 245 -21.36 -1.31 -0.50
N LEU A 246 -20.88 -2.56 -0.47
CA LEU A 246 -21.72 -3.73 -0.71
C LEU A 246 -22.77 -3.88 0.39
N ILE A 247 -22.40 -3.64 1.65
CA ILE A 247 -23.34 -3.67 2.77
C ILE A 247 -24.39 -2.57 2.64
N GLN A 248 -23.95 -1.35 2.31
CA GLN A 248 -24.87 -0.23 2.05
C GLN A 248 -25.81 -0.54 0.87
N LEU A 249 -25.31 -1.21 -0.17
CA LEU A 249 -26.13 -1.63 -1.31
C LEU A 249 -27.22 -2.63 -0.90
N LEU A 250 -26.91 -3.61 -0.04
CA LEU A 250 -27.91 -4.53 0.52
C LEU A 250 -28.97 -3.77 1.34
N GLY A 251 -28.56 -2.77 2.12
CA GLY A 251 -29.48 -1.88 2.82
C GLY A 251 -30.40 -1.09 1.87
N GLN A 252 -29.83 -0.51 0.82
CA GLN A 252 -30.58 0.21 -0.22
C GLN A 252 -31.57 -0.69 -0.96
N ALA A 253 -31.21 -1.96 -1.19
CA ALA A 253 -32.12 -2.95 -1.77
C ALA A 253 -33.36 -3.20 -0.93
N ARG A 254 -33.22 -3.28 0.40
CA ARG A 254 -34.37 -3.43 1.31
C ARG A 254 -35.29 -2.22 1.26
N ILE A 255 -34.71 -1.01 1.29
CA ILE A 255 -35.47 0.24 1.20
C ILE A 255 -36.23 0.31 -0.14
N ALA A 256 -35.56 0.01 -1.25
CA ALA A 256 -36.17 0.03 -2.57
C ALA A 256 -37.34 -0.97 -2.70
N HIS A 257 -37.22 -2.15 -2.08
CA HIS A 257 -38.29 -3.15 -2.03
C HIS A 257 -39.49 -2.64 -1.24
N GLN A 258 -39.27 -2.04 -0.06
CA GLN A 258 -40.34 -1.44 0.74
C GLN A 258 -41.04 -0.30 -0.01
N GLN A 259 -40.29 0.55 -0.72
CA GLN A 259 -40.85 1.62 -1.53
C GLN A 259 -41.77 1.08 -2.64
N LEU A 260 -41.35 0.02 -3.34
CA LEU A 260 -42.18 -0.62 -4.37
C LEU A 260 -43.47 -1.23 -3.81
N LEU A 261 -43.46 -1.70 -2.57
CA LEU A 261 -44.65 -2.23 -1.89
C LEU A 261 -45.59 -1.12 -1.38
N SER A 262 -45.03 0.04 -1.01
CA SER A 262 -45.78 1.16 -0.42
C SER A 262 -46.68 1.92 -1.39
N GLY A 263 -46.49 1.78 -2.71
CA GLY A 263 -47.32 2.47 -3.69
C GLY A 263 -46.71 2.57 -5.10
N PRO A 264 -47.48 3.09 -6.07
CA PRO A 264 -47.08 3.12 -7.47
C PRO A 264 -45.95 4.13 -7.73
N MET A 265 -44.80 3.62 -8.21
CA MET A 265 -43.69 4.43 -8.73
C MET A 265 -43.77 4.57 -10.25
N LYS A 266 -43.27 5.68 -10.82
CA LYS A 266 -43.26 5.93 -12.27
C LYS A 266 -41.87 6.26 -12.82
N GLY A 267 -41.69 6.04 -14.12
CA GLY A 267 -40.49 6.43 -14.85
C GLY A 267 -39.19 5.77 -14.37
N THR A 268 -38.09 6.50 -14.50
CA THR A 268 -36.72 6.04 -14.20
C THR A 268 -36.54 5.62 -12.73
N ALA A 269 -37.29 6.25 -11.81
CA ALA A 269 -37.29 5.89 -10.40
C ALA A 269 -37.79 4.45 -10.17
N LYS A 270 -38.86 4.04 -10.87
CA LYS A 270 -39.37 2.66 -10.83
C LYS A 270 -38.32 1.67 -11.35
N SER A 271 -37.71 1.95 -12.50
CA SER A 271 -36.71 1.05 -13.10
C SER A 271 -35.48 0.87 -12.21
N HIS A 272 -35.02 1.93 -11.57
CA HIS A 272 -33.91 1.87 -10.61
C HIS A 272 -34.30 1.09 -9.34
N ALA A 273 -35.47 1.37 -8.76
CA ALA A 273 -35.98 0.68 -7.58
C ALA A 273 -36.16 -0.83 -7.83
N VAL A 274 -36.70 -1.23 -9.00
CA VAL A 274 -36.84 -2.64 -9.38
C VAL A 274 -35.47 -3.31 -9.50
N ARG A 275 -34.50 -2.66 -10.17
CA ARG A 275 -33.13 -3.20 -10.28
C ARG A 275 -32.49 -3.42 -8.91
N MET A 276 -32.70 -2.49 -7.99
CA MET A 276 -32.16 -2.56 -6.63
C MET A 276 -32.87 -3.61 -5.78
N ALA A 277 -34.20 -3.68 -5.83
CA ALA A 277 -35.01 -4.58 -5.02
C ALA A 277 -34.74 -6.06 -5.32
N ARG A 278 -34.30 -6.39 -6.55
CA ARG A 278 -33.91 -7.77 -6.93
C ARG A 278 -32.79 -8.35 -6.06
N LEU A 279 -31.95 -7.51 -5.46
CA LEU A 279 -30.86 -7.97 -4.60
C LEU A 279 -31.35 -8.56 -3.27
N ASN A 280 -32.63 -8.40 -2.91
CA ASN A 280 -33.21 -9.08 -1.75
C ASN A 280 -33.37 -10.59 -1.97
N PHE A 281 -33.31 -11.07 -3.21
CA PHE A 281 -33.44 -12.49 -3.55
C PHE A 281 -32.10 -13.22 -3.67
N LEU A 282 -31.01 -12.60 -3.18
CA LEU A 282 -29.71 -13.26 -3.08
C LEU A 282 -29.79 -14.44 -2.12
N ALA A 283 -29.05 -15.50 -2.43
CA ALA A 283 -28.92 -16.66 -1.57
C ALA A 283 -28.45 -16.23 -0.15
N PRO A 284 -29.02 -16.80 0.93
CA PRO A 284 -28.71 -16.37 2.29
C PRO A 284 -27.22 -16.41 2.63
N ASP A 285 -26.49 -17.43 2.17
CA ASP A 285 -25.06 -17.59 2.35
C ASP A 285 -24.22 -16.52 1.63
N ILE A 286 -24.68 -16.02 0.48
CA ILE A 286 -24.05 -14.89 -0.22
C ILE A 286 -24.23 -13.60 0.59
N VAL A 287 -25.42 -13.37 1.14
CA VAL A 287 -25.69 -12.22 2.01
C VAL A 287 -24.82 -12.27 3.27
N THR A 288 -24.78 -13.43 3.94
CA THR A 288 -23.93 -13.67 5.11
C THR A 288 -22.46 -13.43 4.79
N ALA A 289 -21.97 -13.98 3.68
CA ALA A 289 -20.59 -13.77 3.28
C ALA A 289 -20.27 -12.30 2.99
N ILE A 290 -21.18 -11.52 2.39
CA ILE A 290 -20.98 -10.06 2.21
C ILE A 290 -20.92 -9.34 3.56
N LEU A 291 -21.82 -9.66 4.49
CA LEU A 291 -21.88 -9.03 5.81
C LEU A 291 -20.63 -9.35 6.64
N GLU A 292 -20.14 -10.58 6.53
CA GLU A 292 -18.94 -11.08 7.21
C GLU A 292 -17.65 -10.75 6.47
N GLY A 293 -17.69 -10.07 5.32
CA GLY A 293 -16.49 -9.72 4.56
C GLY A 293 -15.82 -10.90 3.84
N ARG A 294 -16.49 -12.06 3.73
CA ARG A 294 -16.02 -13.27 3.05
C ARG A 294 -16.43 -13.36 1.58
N GLN A 295 -17.00 -12.29 1.02
CA GLN A 295 -17.39 -12.25 -0.39
C GLN A 295 -16.17 -12.36 -1.34
N PRO A 296 -16.36 -12.90 -2.56
CA PRO A 296 -15.34 -12.91 -3.60
C PRO A 296 -14.83 -11.50 -3.93
N VAL A 297 -13.55 -11.35 -4.23
CA VAL A 297 -12.90 -10.04 -4.43
C VAL A 297 -13.35 -9.35 -5.72
N GLU A 298 -13.79 -10.16 -6.69
CA GLU A 298 -14.41 -9.72 -7.94
C GLU A 298 -15.83 -9.19 -7.73
N LEU A 299 -16.49 -9.56 -6.62
CA LEU A 299 -17.83 -9.08 -6.29
C LEU A 299 -17.75 -7.61 -5.87
N THR A 300 -18.37 -6.74 -6.67
CA THR A 300 -18.41 -5.29 -6.42
C THR A 300 -19.84 -4.80 -6.50
N THR A 301 -20.15 -3.63 -5.91
CA THR A 301 -21.47 -3.00 -6.06
C THR A 301 -21.89 -2.85 -7.51
N ARG A 302 -20.95 -2.46 -8.37
CA ARG A 302 -21.16 -2.31 -9.81
C ARG A 302 -21.40 -3.65 -10.51
N ALA A 303 -20.67 -4.70 -10.14
CA ALA A 303 -20.87 -6.05 -10.69
C ALA A 303 -22.26 -6.58 -10.31
N LEU A 304 -22.61 -6.46 -9.02
CA LEU A 304 -23.88 -6.94 -8.49
C LEU A 304 -25.08 -6.18 -9.07
N LEU A 305 -25.00 -4.84 -9.21
CA LEU A 305 -26.03 -4.02 -9.85
C LEU A 305 -26.18 -4.26 -11.35
N ARG A 306 -25.13 -4.77 -12.02
CA ARG A 306 -25.12 -5.03 -13.46
C ARG A 306 -25.41 -6.48 -13.81
N ALA A 307 -25.56 -7.35 -12.83
CA ALA A 307 -26.05 -8.70 -13.02
C ALA A 307 -27.56 -8.66 -13.36
N SER A 308 -27.87 -8.18 -14.57
CA SER A 308 -29.25 -8.02 -15.09
C SER A 308 -30.01 -9.35 -15.12
N ASP A 309 -29.29 -10.45 -15.25
CA ASP A 309 -29.81 -11.81 -15.35
C ASP A 309 -29.40 -12.65 -14.14
N LEU A 310 -29.46 -12.06 -12.93
CA LEU A 310 -29.27 -12.79 -11.69
C LEU A 310 -30.23 -14.00 -11.65
N PRO A 311 -29.71 -15.24 -11.63
CA PRO A 311 -30.55 -16.43 -11.63
C PRO A 311 -31.49 -16.44 -10.42
N MET A 312 -32.70 -16.98 -10.60
CA MET A 312 -33.63 -17.14 -9.49
C MET A 312 -33.23 -18.31 -8.58
N ASP A 313 -32.51 -19.29 -9.10
CA ASP A 313 -31.98 -20.40 -8.32
C ASP A 313 -30.64 -20.03 -7.65
N TRP A 314 -30.46 -20.45 -6.39
CA TRP A 314 -29.27 -20.09 -5.63
C TRP A 314 -27.98 -20.72 -6.17
N THR A 315 -28.07 -21.89 -6.82
CA THR A 315 -26.89 -22.54 -7.42
C THR A 315 -26.33 -21.71 -8.57
N GLY A 316 -27.19 -21.20 -9.45
CA GLY A 316 -26.87 -20.28 -10.51
C GLY A 316 -26.31 -18.97 -9.98
N GLN A 317 -26.88 -18.43 -8.90
CA GLN A 317 -26.34 -17.23 -8.23
C GLN A 317 -24.91 -17.45 -7.72
N ARG A 318 -24.65 -18.55 -7.02
CA ARG A 318 -23.30 -18.88 -6.50
C ARG A 318 -22.28 -18.98 -7.63
N ARG A 319 -22.62 -19.70 -8.70
CA ARG A 319 -21.75 -19.83 -9.89
C ARG A 319 -21.44 -18.49 -10.51
N MET A 320 -22.47 -17.67 -10.74
CA MET A 320 -22.31 -16.39 -11.41
C MET A 320 -21.54 -15.37 -10.55
N LEU A 321 -21.72 -15.41 -9.23
CA LEU A 321 -21.11 -14.45 -8.30
C LEU A 321 -19.77 -14.92 -7.71
N GLY A 322 -19.29 -16.11 -8.10
CA GLY A 322 -17.95 -16.63 -7.72
C GLY A 322 -17.87 -17.25 -6.33
N PHE A 323 -18.97 -17.83 -5.85
CA PHE A 323 -19.07 -18.52 -4.55
C PHE A 323 -18.94 -20.05 -4.67
N LEU A 324 -18.49 -20.56 -5.81
CA LEU A 324 -18.17 -21.97 -6.04
C LEU A 324 -16.66 -22.21 -6.03
#